data_AF-A0A060Z5R6-F1
#
_entry.id   AF-A0A060Z5R6-F1
#
_cell.length_a   1.000
_cell.length_b   1.000
_cell.length_c   1.000
_cell.angle_alpha   90.00
_cell.angle_beta   90.00
_cell.angle_gamma   90.00
#
_symmetry.space_group_name_H-M   'P 1'
#
loop_
_entity.id
_entity.type
_entity.pdbx_description
1 polymer ?
#
loop_
_entity_poly.entity_id
_entity_poly.type
_entity_poly.pdbx_seq_one_letter_code
_entity_poly.pdbx_strand_id
1 'polypeptide(L)'
;MCLIVLFSSLRAISEQKVRMKRLGTDLTSAQKEMKAKHKAYENAVGILSRRLQEALADKETTEAELVKVKAQVSDGGNNQALQDKIEVLQSELQAVSHSKAMLEKELQEVISLTSTELEEYQEKVMELEDELQEARCFKRRIRRLEDTNKKLSLELEHEKGKLTGLGQSHNALREHSNILETALAKREADLVQLNLQVQAVLKRKEEEDQQMKQLVQTLQVALEKEKTKVKDLKEQVAAAKAEAAHNRRHYRAAMLELCEIKKDLQAKEELVKALHSEAHKLQAQDEKHSQEVSRFQEELSEAHSQLQILQKQLDEQFSKQPLTNQEVEDLKWEVEQRQREIEAQRQQLEMVEQCSQRELDSLQTALQGIKVELESVQEELSSTRKDKFMLQAKVGELRNSMKTVLLQNQQLKLDLKQNRLRKVSYLRKKRTFF
;
A
#
# COMPACT_ATOMS: atom_id res chain seq x y z
N MET A 1 63.63 24.52 -92.33
CA MET A 1 64.98 24.25 -92.91
C MET A 1 65.06 22.93 -93.68
N CYS A 2 64.63 21.77 -93.14
CA CYS A 2 64.78 20.48 -93.83
C CYS A 2 64.09 20.35 -95.20
N LEU A 3 62.90 20.92 -95.39
CA LEU A 3 62.19 20.88 -96.68
C LEU A 3 62.91 21.65 -97.80
N ILE A 4 63.51 22.80 -97.45
CA ILE A 4 64.27 23.63 -98.40
C ILE A 4 65.56 22.91 -98.82
N VAL A 5 66.26 22.27 -97.87
CA VAL A 5 67.48 21.50 -98.15
C VAL A 5 67.17 20.26 -99.00
N LEU A 6 66.09 19.54 -98.71
CA LEU A 6 65.64 18.39 -99.51
C LEU A 6 65.30 18.79 -100.94
N PHE A 7 64.53 19.87 -101.13
CA PHE A 7 64.15 20.34 -102.46
C PHE A 7 65.37 20.78 -103.28
N SER A 8 66.31 21.52 -102.67
CA SER A 8 67.57 21.91 -103.32
C SER A 8 68.43 20.70 -103.71
N SER A 9 68.47 19.66 -102.86
CA SER A 9 69.23 18.44 -103.16
C SER A 9 68.63 17.61 -104.32
N LEU A 10 67.30 17.51 -104.39
CA LEU A 10 66.60 16.83 -105.48
C LEU A 10 66.84 17.54 -106.82
N ARG A 11 66.81 18.88 -106.80
CA ARG A 11 67.11 19.70 -107.96
C ARG A 11 68.54 19.49 -108.45
N ALA A 12 69.53 19.54 -107.55
CA ALA A 12 70.93 19.28 -107.89
C ALA A 12 71.18 17.87 -108.46
N ILE A 13 70.48 16.86 -107.94
CA ILE A 13 70.53 15.48 -108.47
C ILE A 13 69.97 15.41 -109.90
N SER A 14 68.85 16.10 -110.16
CA SER A 14 68.23 16.13 -111.49
C SER A 14 69.12 16.82 -112.52
N GLU A 15 69.78 17.92 -112.13
CA GLU A 15 70.71 18.69 -112.97
C GLU A 15 71.96 17.86 -113.33
N GLN A 16 72.54 17.15 -112.36
CA GLN A 16 73.64 16.20 -112.59
C GLN A 16 73.28 15.08 -113.58
N LYS A 17 72.06 14.52 -113.49
CA LYS A 17 71.58 13.48 -114.42
C LYS A 17 71.46 14.01 -115.86
N VAL A 18 71.02 15.26 -116.04
CA VAL A 18 70.94 15.91 -117.36
C VAL A 18 72.34 16.19 -117.91
N ARG A 19 73.26 16.70 -117.09
CA ARG A 19 74.65 16.98 -117.48
C ARG A 19 75.36 15.73 -118.02
N MET A 20 75.22 14.59 -117.34
CA MET A 20 75.81 13.32 -117.79
C MET A 20 75.29 12.88 -119.18
N LYS A 21 74.00 13.11 -119.49
CA LYS A 21 73.45 12.77 -120.81
C LYS A 21 74.06 13.65 -121.91
N ARG A 22 74.25 14.95 -121.64
CA ARG A 22 74.86 15.90 -122.58
C ARG A 22 76.33 15.58 -122.85
N LEU A 23 77.14 15.33 -121.80
CA LEU A 23 78.53 14.91 -121.99
C LEU A 23 78.68 13.65 -122.84
N GLY A 24 77.76 12.69 -122.69
CA GLY A 24 77.73 11.50 -123.52
C GLY A 24 77.46 11.79 -125.00
N THR A 25 76.54 12.72 -125.31
CA THR A 25 76.28 13.12 -126.70
C THR A 25 77.44 13.92 -127.28
N ASP A 26 78.02 14.84 -126.49
CA ASP A 26 79.09 15.73 -126.92
C ASP A 26 80.37 14.93 -127.24
N LEU A 27 80.71 13.95 -126.40
CA LEU A 27 81.82 13.03 -126.65
C LEU A 27 81.64 12.25 -127.96
N THR A 28 80.43 11.74 -128.22
CA THR A 28 80.17 11.00 -129.48
C THR A 28 80.24 11.88 -130.72
N SER A 29 79.92 13.18 -130.59
CA SER A 29 80.07 14.15 -131.69
C SER A 29 81.56 14.43 -131.94
N ALA A 30 82.31 14.77 -130.89
CA ALA A 30 83.75 15.05 -130.98
C ALA A 30 84.53 13.87 -131.58
N GLN A 31 84.22 12.63 -131.16
CA GLN A 31 84.84 11.42 -131.73
C GLN A 31 84.51 11.23 -133.23
N LYS A 32 83.31 11.63 -133.69
CA LYS A 32 82.95 11.56 -135.11
C LYS A 32 83.66 12.63 -135.92
N GLU A 33 83.72 13.86 -135.41
CA GLU A 33 84.40 14.99 -136.03
C GLU A 33 85.90 14.72 -136.16
N MET A 34 86.56 14.23 -135.10
CA MET A 34 87.97 13.81 -135.14
C MET A 34 88.21 12.76 -136.24
N LYS A 35 87.38 11.72 -136.35
CA LYS A 35 87.50 10.70 -137.41
C LYS A 35 87.28 11.27 -138.81
N ALA A 36 86.35 12.21 -138.96
CA ALA A 36 86.11 12.88 -140.24
C ALA A 36 87.30 13.76 -140.65
N LYS A 37 87.85 14.54 -139.71
CA LYS A 37 89.05 15.36 -139.88
C LYS A 37 90.28 14.52 -140.22
N HIS A 38 90.47 13.38 -139.55
CA HIS A 38 91.57 12.46 -139.84
C HIS A 38 91.49 11.90 -141.27
N LYS A 39 90.29 11.47 -141.71
CA LYS A 39 90.08 11.04 -143.10
C LYS A 39 90.31 12.17 -144.11
N ALA A 40 89.88 13.39 -143.79
CA ALA A 40 90.12 14.55 -144.65
C ALA A 40 91.62 14.87 -144.76
N TYR A 41 92.35 14.76 -143.66
CA TYR A 41 93.80 14.90 -143.61
C TYR A 41 94.51 13.86 -144.48
N GLU A 42 94.21 12.56 -144.30
CA GLU A 42 94.77 11.47 -145.11
C GLU A 42 94.55 11.70 -146.61
N ASN A 43 93.35 12.16 -146.99
CA ASN A 43 93.02 12.49 -148.38
C ASN A 43 93.82 13.69 -148.90
N ALA A 44 93.93 14.78 -148.12
CA ALA A 44 94.68 15.97 -148.52
C ALA A 44 96.17 15.69 -148.70
N VAL A 45 96.78 14.98 -147.75
CA VAL A 45 98.18 14.51 -147.84
C VAL A 45 98.34 13.58 -149.04
N GLY A 46 97.40 12.66 -149.27
CA GLY A 46 97.45 11.75 -150.42
C GLY A 46 97.42 12.47 -151.77
N ILE A 47 96.60 13.53 -151.91
CA ILE A 47 96.54 14.35 -153.14
C ILE A 47 97.82 15.16 -153.32
N LEU A 48 98.29 15.85 -152.28
CA LEU A 48 99.49 16.69 -152.35
C LEU A 48 100.76 15.85 -152.56
N SER A 49 100.86 14.68 -151.94
CA SER A 49 101.97 13.74 -152.15
C SER A 49 101.99 13.22 -153.59
N ARG A 50 100.82 12.93 -154.18
CA ARG A 50 100.73 12.52 -155.59
C ARG A 50 101.15 13.65 -156.53
N ARG A 51 100.69 14.88 -156.30
CA ARG A 51 101.11 16.06 -157.08
C ARG A 51 102.60 16.36 -156.94
N LEU A 52 103.16 16.18 -155.75
CA LEU A 52 104.59 16.31 -155.52
C LEU A 52 105.38 15.24 -156.28
N GLN A 53 104.88 14.00 -156.32
CA GLN A 53 105.48 12.91 -157.09
C GLN A 53 105.41 13.15 -158.61
N GLU A 54 104.30 13.71 -159.11
CA GLU A 54 104.16 14.14 -160.50
C GLU A 54 105.16 15.27 -160.84
N ALA A 55 105.24 16.32 -160.01
CA ALA A 55 106.20 17.41 -160.20
C ALA A 55 107.67 16.95 -160.08
N LEU A 56 107.94 15.94 -159.24
CA LEU A 56 109.25 15.29 -159.16
C LEU A 56 109.58 14.55 -160.46
N ALA A 57 108.64 13.80 -161.03
CA ALA A 57 108.84 13.12 -162.30
C ALA A 57 109.06 14.10 -163.45
N ASP A 58 108.26 15.18 -163.53
CA ASP A 58 108.42 16.24 -164.54
C ASP A 58 109.79 16.93 -164.43
N LYS A 59 110.25 17.15 -163.19
CA LYS A 59 111.59 17.65 -162.91
C LYS A 59 112.66 16.70 -163.42
N GLU A 60 112.57 15.41 -163.11
CA GLU A 60 113.53 14.40 -163.57
C GLU A 60 113.56 14.30 -165.10
N THR A 61 112.41 14.41 -165.78
CA THR A 61 112.34 14.40 -167.24
C THR A 61 112.97 15.64 -167.86
N THR A 62 112.69 16.83 -167.34
CA THR A 62 113.28 18.08 -167.83
C THR A 62 114.79 18.15 -167.53
N GLU A 63 115.25 17.64 -166.39
CA GLU A 63 116.67 17.46 -166.09
C GLU A 63 117.34 16.50 -167.08
N ALA A 64 116.72 15.34 -167.36
CA ALA A 64 117.26 14.35 -168.30
C ALA A 64 117.33 14.90 -169.73
N GLU A 65 116.32 15.65 -170.18
CA GLU A 65 116.33 16.31 -171.49
C GLU A 65 117.38 17.41 -171.57
N LEU A 66 117.53 18.22 -170.52
CA LEU A 66 118.56 19.24 -170.42
C LEU A 66 119.98 18.64 -170.43
N VAL A 67 120.19 17.50 -169.76
CA VAL A 67 121.45 16.74 -169.84
C VAL A 67 121.71 16.22 -171.26
N LYS A 68 120.68 15.70 -171.94
CA LYS A 68 120.78 15.17 -173.30
C LYS A 68 121.09 16.25 -174.34
N VAL A 69 120.45 17.41 -174.25
CA VAL A 69 120.71 18.57 -175.14
C VAL A 69 122.08 19.18 -174.85
N LYS A 70 122.49 19.28 -173.57
CA LYS A 70 123.87 19.69 -173.21
C LYS A 70 124.93 18.75 -173.80
N ALA A 71 124.70 17.43 -173.79
CA ALA A 71 125.60 16.46 -174.41
C ALA A 71 125.66 16.64 -175.94
N GLN A 72 124.54 16.92 -176.60
CA GLN A 72 124.50 17.19 -178.05
C GLN A 72 125.21 18.48 -178.45
N VAL A 73 125.20 19.53 -177.61
CA VAL A 73 125.99 20.75 -177.82
C VAL A 73 127.49 20.52 -177.64
N SER A 74 127.87 19.56 -176.78
CA SER A 74 129.29 19.20 -176.56
C SER A 74 129.90 18.38 -177.72
N ASP A 75 129.09 17.61 -178.46
CA ASP A 75 129.55 16.65 -179.48
C ASP A 75 129.44 17.16 -180.95
N GLY A 76 128.92 18.35 -181.22
CA GLY A 76 129.01 18.94 -182.57
C GLY A 76 128.25 20.25 -182.83
N GLY A 77 129.00 21.29 -183.26
CA GLY A 77 128.52 22.42 -184.06
C GLY A 77 127.75 23.53 -183.31
N ASN A 78 128.40 24.70 -183.18
CA ASN A 78 127.91 25.92 -182.50
C ASN A 78 126.67 26.54 -183.20
N ASN A 79 125.47 25.98 -182.94
CA ASN A 79 124.19 26.48 -183.45
C ASN A 79 123.45 27.26 -182.34
N GLN A 80 123.23 28.56 -182.55
CA GLN A 80 122.49 29.45 -181.64
C GLN A 80 121.15 28.86 -181.17
N ALA A 81 120.45 28.13 -182.06
CA ALA A 81 119.16 27.50 -181.74
C ALA A 81 119.25 26.40 -180.65
N LEU A 82 120.38 25.72 -180.49
CA LEU A 82 120.58 24.75 -179.40
C LEU A 82 120.91 25.46 -178.09
N GLN A 83 121.62 26.59 -178.15
CA GLN A 83 121.88 27.45 -177.00
C GLN A 83 120.57 28.03 -176.43
N ASP A 84 119.70 28.55 -177.30
CA ASP A 84 118.39 29.08 -176.92
C ASP A 84 117.51 27.97 -176.30
N LYS A 85 117.60 26.73 -176.81
CA LYS A 85 116.88 25.58 -176.27
C LYS A 85 117.40 25.15 -174.89
N ILE A 86 118.70 25.30 -174.62
CA ILE A 86 119.27 25.10 -173.29
C ILE A 86 118.79 26.17 -172.32
N GLU A 87 118.75 27.45 -172.72
CA GLU A 87 118.23 28.53 -171.88
C GLU A 87 116.74 28.33 -171.55
N VAL A 88 115.94 27.90 -172.53
CA VAL A 88 114.52 27.56 -172.31
C VAL A 88 114.39 26.40 -171.31
N LEU A 89 115.07 25.27 -171.54
CA LEU A 89 115.01 24.11 -170.62
C LEU A 89 115.56 24.45 -169.23
N GLN A 90 116.54 25.36 -169.12
CA GLN A 90 117.03 25.86 -167.83
C GLN A 90 115.98 26.70 -167.11
N SER A 91 115.25 27.55 -167.84
CA SER A 91 114.16 28.34 -167.27
C SER A 91 112.97 27.46 -166.84
N GLU A 92 112.66 26.43 -167.64
CA GLU A 92 111.63 25.43 -167.32
C GLU A 92 112.03 24.59 -166.11
N LEU A 93 113.28 24.12 -166.04
CA LEU A 93 113.79 23.40 -164.88
C LEU A 93 113.79 24.25 -163.61
N GLN A 94 114.12 25.55 -163.70
CA GLN A 94 114.00 26.48 -162.59
C GLN A 94 112.55 26.68 -162.17
N ALA A 95 111.63 26.80 -163.13
CA ALA A 95 110.19 26.95 -162.85
C ALA A 95 109.60 25.68 -162.19
N VAL A 96 109.94 24.49 -162.70
CA VAL A 96 109.50 23.20 -162.13
C VAL A 96 110.14 22.99 -160.75
N SER A 97 111.41 23.33 -160.56
CA SER A 97 112.07 23.27 -159.24
C SER A 97 111.44 24.23 -158.22
N HIS A 98 111.04 25.43 -158.66
CA HIS A 98 110.31 26.37 -157.81
C HIS A 98 108.91 25.87 -157.47
N SER A 99 108.19 25.31 -158.45
CA SER A 99 106.88 24.67 -158.23
C SER A 99 106.96 23.50 -157.25
N LYS A 100 107.98 22.64 -157.38
CA LYS A 100 108.26 21.56 -156.42
C LYS A 100 108.47 22.10 -155.00
N ALA A 101 109.34 23.11 -154.83
CA ALA A 101 109.61 23.69 -153.51
C ALA A 101 108.36 24.32 -152.88
N MET A 102 107.48 24.92 -153.68
CA MET A 102 106.20 25.43 -153.22
C MET A 102 105.26 24.29 -152.78
N LEU A 103 105.17 23.20 -153.54
CA LEU A 103 104.39 22.02 -153.16
C LEU A 103 104.92 21.33 -151.90
N GLU A 104 106.24 21.25 -151.72
CA GLU A 104 106.85 20.73 -150.48
C GLU A 104 106.49 21.60 -149.27
N LYS A 105 106.49 22.93 -149.45
CA LYS A 105 106.09 23.88 -148.40
C LYS A 105 104.60 23.78 -148.09
N GLU A 106 103.73 23.74 -149.10
CA GLU A 106 102.29 23.57 -148.93
C GLU A 106 101.95 22.23 -148.26
N LEU A 107 102.63 21.15 -148.65
CA LEU A 107 102.47 19.84 -148.01
C LEU A 107 102.90 19.91 -146.54
N GLN A 108 104.03 20.53 -146.24
CA GLN A 108 104.52 20.69 -144.86
C GLN A 108 103.57 21.56 -144.01
N GLU A 109 103.04 22.64 -144.57
CA GLU A 109 102.05 23.50 -143.91
C GLU A 109 100.75 22.74 -143.65
N VAL A 110 100.20 22.02 -144.64
CA VAL A 110 99.01 21.18 -144.45
C VAL A 110 99.26 20.12 -143.39
N ILE A 111 100.41 19.44 -143.40
CA ILE A 111 100.76 18.43 -142.37
C ILE A 111 100.78 19.07 -140.98
N SER A 112 101.44 20.22 -140.81
CA SER A 112 101.53 20.89 -139.51
C SER A 112 100.17 21.36 -138.99
N LEU A 113 99.34 22.01 -139.82
CA LEU A 113 98.04 22.54 -139.42
C LEU A 113 97.06 21.42 -139.07
N THR A 114 97.03 20.37 -139.88
CA THR A 114 96.14 19.24 -139.62
C THR A 114 96.63 18.35 -138.48
N SER A 115 97.95 18.25 -138.24
CA SER A 115 98.47 17.56 -137.05
C SER A 115 98.09 18.31 -135.78
N THR A 116 98.23 19.64 -135.76
CA THR A 116 97.80 20.45 -134.60
C THR A 116 96.29 20.37 -134.40
N GLU A 117 95.48 20.47 -135.46
CA GLU A 117 94.02 20.30 -135.34
C GLU A 117 93.67 18.90 -134.79
N LEU A 118 94.34 17.84 -135.26
CA LEU A 118 94.09 16.48 -134.78
C LEU A 118 94.50 16.31 -133.32
N GLU A 119 95.61 16.91 -132.88
CA GLU A 119 96.05 16.93 -131.48
C GLU A 119 95.03 17.66 -130.59
N GLU A 120 94.54 18.84 -131.01
CA GLU A 120 93.49 19.59 -130.29
C GLU A 120 92.19 18.78 -130.18
N TYR A 121 91.75 18.12 -131.26
CA TYR A 121 90.57 17.24 -131.21
C TYR A 121 90.80 16.00 -130.34
N GLN A 122 92.01 15.45 -130.31
CA GLN A 122 92.37 14.33 -129.42
C GLN A 122 92.34 14.75 -127.95
N GLU A 123 92.96 15.88 -127.61
CA GLU A 123 92.89 16.47 -126.27
C GLU A 123 91.44 16.70 -125.88
N LYS A 124 90.62 17.24 -126.79
CA LYS A 124 89.21 17.46 -126.50
C LYS A 124 88.41 16.18 -126.23
N VAL A 125 88.72 15.11 -126.95
CA VAL A 125 88.13 13.79 -126.70
C VAL A 125 88.57 13.26 -125.34
N MET A 126 89.85 13.38 -124.97
CA MET A 126 90.35 12.94 -123.67
C MET A 126 89.68 13.72 -122.51
N GLU A 127 89.57 15.04 -122.60
CA GLU A 127 88.86 15.86 -121.60
C GLU A 127 87.40 15.41 -121.41
N LEU A 128 86.67 15.19 -122.51
CA LEU A 128 85.29 14.75 -122.47
C LEU A 128 85.14 13.32 -121.91
N GLU A 129 86.12 12.44 -122.12
CA GLU A 129 86.17 11.10 -121.52
C GLU A 129 86.39 11.16 -120.01
N ASP A 130 87.29 12.01 -119.54
CA ASP A 130 87.55 12.24 -118.11
C ASP A 130 86.32 12.83 -117.41
N GLU A 131 85.73 13.89 -117.96
CA GLU A 131 84.49 14.49 -117.43
C GLU A 131 83.33 13.49 -117.40
N LEU A 132 83.21 12.65 -118.44
CA LEU A 132 82.18 11.61 -118.48
C LEU A 132 82.43 10.53 -117.41
N GLN A 133 83.69 10.19 -117.15
CA GLN A 133 84.07 9.24 -116.12
C GLN A 133 83.78 9.79 -114.71
N GLU A 134 84.08 11.05 -114.45
CA GLU A 134 83.71 11.74 -113.21
C GLU A 134 82.18 11.76 -113.04
N ALA A 135 81.43 12.12 -114.07
CA ALA A 135 79.96 12.10 -114.06
C ALA A 135 79.39 10.70 -113.76
N ARG A 136 80.04 9.64 -114.24
CA ARG A 136 79.67 8.25 -113.90
C ARG A 136 79.94 7.94 -112.43
N CYS A 137 81.04 8.40 -111.87
CA CYS A 137 81.34 8.29 -110.44
C CYS A 137 80.28 9.01 -109.58
N PHE A 138 79.91 10.24 -109.96
CA PHE A 138 78.82 10.98 -109.32
C PHE A 138 77.48 10.22 -109.40
N LYS A 139 77.14 9.63 -110.54
CA LYS A 139 75.92 8.81 -110.69
C LYS A 139 75.89 7.61 -109.74
N ARG A 140 77.04 6.93 -109.52
CA ARG A 140 77.11 5.83 -108.54
C ARG A 140 76.88 6.33 -107.12
N ARG A 141 77.46 7.48 -106.75
CA ARG A 141 77.25 8.11 -105.44
C ARG A 141 75.78 8.52 -105.24
N ILE A 142 75.16 9.13 -106.25
CA ILE A 142 73.74 9.50 -106.22
C ILE A 142 72.86 8.27 -106.01
N ARG A 143 73.09 7.16 -106.72
CA ARG A 143 72.31 5.93 -106.53
C ARG A 143 72.41 5.40 -105.09
N ARG A 144 73.62 5.36 -104.52
CA ARG A 144 73.80 4.97 -103.11
C ARG A 144 73.01 5.87 -102.16
N LEU A 145 73.04 7.18 -102.40
CA LEU A 145 72.28 8.15 -101.61
C LEU A 145 70.76 7.95 -101.76
N GLU A 146 70.26 7.74 -102.97
CA GLU A 146 68.85 7.44 -103.25
C GLU A 146 68.41 6.16 -102.51
N ASP A 147 69.23 5.11 -102.53
CA ASP A 147 68.93 3.85 -101.84
C ASP A 147 68.95 4.01 -100.31
N THR A 148 69.90 4.75 -99.75
CA THR A 148 69.89 5.08 -98.31
C THR A 148 68.69 5.92 -97.93
N ASN A 149 68.29 6.89 -98.76
CA ASN A 149 67.15 7.75 -98.47
C ASN A 149 65.83 6.98 -98.52
N LYS A 150 65.68 6.01 -99.44
CA LYS A 150 64.54 5.08 -99.47
C LYS A 150 64.45 4.26 -98.18
N LYS A 151 65.57 3.70 -97.70
CA LYS A 151 65.60 2.94 -96.43
C LYS A 151 65.20 3.82 -95.25
N LEU A 152 65.80 5.00 -95.11
CA LEU A 152 65.48 5.95 -94.05
C LEU A 152 64.02 6.41 -94.10
N SER A 153 63.44 6.57 -95.29
CA SER A 153 62.03 6.92 -95.45
C SER A 153 61.10 5.81 -94.93
N LEU A 154 61.43 4.55 -95.22
CA LEU A 154 60.65 3.40 -94.71
C LEU A 154 60.79 3.25 -93.20
N GLU A 155 61.99 3.43 -92.65
CA GLU A 155 62.23 3.43 -91.20
C GLU A 155 61.45 4.55 -90.52
N LEU A 156 61.43 5.75 -91.10
CA LEU A 156 60.66 6.87 -90.58
C LEU A 156 59.15 6.57 -90.55
N GLU A 157 58.58 5.98 -91.60
CA GLU A 157 57.17 5.58 -91.62
C GLU A 157 56.88 4.47 -90.61
N HIS A 158 57.79 3.51 -90.45
CA HIS A 158 57.65 2.46 -89.44
C HIS A 158 57.65 3.03 -88.02
N GLU A 159 58.57 3.95 -87.71
CA GLU A 159 58.62 4.63 -86.40
C GLU A 159 57.40 5.53 -86.16
N LYS A 160 56.88 6.23 -87.19
CA LYS A 160 55.60 6.96 -87.09
C LYS A 160 54.43 6.02 -86.77
N GLY A 161 54.40 4.84 -87.39
CA GLY A 161 53.41 3.80 -87.11
C GLY A 161 53.49 3.31 -85.68
N LYS A 162 54.71 2.99 -85.19
CA LYS A 162 54.95 2.63 -83.77
C LYS A 162 54.49 3.72 -82.82
N LEU A 163 54.86 4.98 -83.09
CA LEU A 163 54.49 6.12 -82.25
C LEU A 163 52.97 6.28 -82.17
N THR A 164 52.27 6.10 -83.29
CA THR A 164 50.80 6.17 -83.35
C THR A 164 50.17 5.02 -82.56
N GLY A 165 50.69 3.79 -82.70
CA GLY A 165 50.24 2.63 -81.93
C GLY A 165 50.48 2.79 -80.42
N LEU A 166 51.65 3.30 -80.04
CA LEU A 166 51.94 3.67 -78.65
C LEU A 166 50.98 4.75 -78.15
N GLY A 167 50.72 5.78 -78.94
CA GLY A 167 49.74 6.82 -78.61
C GLY A 167 48.32 6.26 -78.36
N GLN A 168 47.87 5.32 -79.19
CA GLN A 168 46.59 4.63 -78.99
C GLN A 168 46.57 3.83 -77.69
N SER A 169 47.60 3.03 -77.43
CA SER A 169 47.71 2.25 -76.19
C SER A 169 47.76 3.14 -74.94
N HIS A 170 48.49 4.27 -75.01
CA HIS A 170 48.59 5.23 -73.92
C HIS A 170 47.24 5.92 -73.66
N ASN A 171 46.51 6.28 -74.71
CA ASN A 171 45.17 6.85 -74.56
C ASN A 171 44.19 5.84 -73.96
N ALA A 172 44.21 4.58 -74.40
CA ALA A 172 43.40 3.52 -73.81
C ALA A 172 43.72 3.29 -72.32
N LEU A 173 45.01 3.28 -71.96
CA LEU A 173 45.43 3.19 -70.55
C LEU A 173 44.95 4.39 -69.73
N ARG A 174 45.01 5.61 -70.28
CA ARG A 174 44.48 6.81 -69.62
C ARG A 174 42.97 6.72 -69.42
N GLU A 175 42.22 6.26 -70.42
CA GLU A 175 40.77 6.04 -70.30
C GLU A 175 40.44 5.00 -69.22
N HIS A 176 41.16 3.88 -69.19
CA HIS A 176 41.02 2.89 -68.14
C HIS A 176 41.36 3.45 -66.75
N SER A 177 42.42 4.25 -66.62
CA SER A 177 42.75 4.94 -65.36
C SER A 177 41.61 5.83 -64.91
N ASN A 178 41.06 6.66 -65.80
CA ASN A 178 39.93 7.55 -65.50
C ASN A 178 38.68 6.76 -65.07
N ILE A 179 38.39 5.62 -65.70
CA ILE A 179 37.27 4.75 -65.31
C ILE A 179 37.50 4.19 -63.90
N LEU A 180 38.72 3.75 -63.58
CA LEU A 180 39.05 3.24 -62.25
C LEU A 180 38.98 4.33 -61.18
N GLU A 181 39.52 5.52 -61.45
CA GLU A 181 39.46 6.67 -60.55
C GLU A 181 38.02 7.08 -60.26
N THR A 182 37.17 7.16 -61.29
CA THR A 182 35.74 7.48 -61.09
C THR A 182 34.98 6.38 -60.36
N ALA A 183 35.28 5.09 -60.60
CA ALA A 183 34.70 3.99 -59.85
C ALA A 183 35.15 3.97 -58.38
N LEU A 184 36.41 4.31 -58.12
CA LEU A 184 36.98 4.41 -56.78
C LEU A 184 36.35 5.58 -56.00
N ALA A 185 36.26 6.76 -56.61
CA ALA A 185 35.61 7.92 -56.00
C ALA A 185 34.13 7.65 -55.64
N LYS A 186 33.40 6.92 -56.50
CA LYS A 186 32.02 6.48 -56.20
C LYS A 186 31.97 5.54 -55.00
N ARG A 187 32.83 4.52 -54.94
CA ARG A 187 32.90 3.60 -53.80
C ARG A 187 33.26 4.30 -52.51
N GLU A 188 34.18 5.26 -52.54
CA GLU A 188 34.54 6.06 -51.37
C GLU A 188 33.35 6.90 -50.88
N ALA A 189 32.61 7.53 -51.80
CA ALA A 189 31.39 8.26 -51.46
C ALA A 189 30.32 7.36 -50.83
N ASP A 190 30.07 6.19 -51.42
CA ASP A 190 29.11 5.20 -50.90
C ASP A 190 29.51 4.70 -49.50
N LEU A 191 30.81 4.45 -49.26
CA LEU A 191 31.32 4.04 -47.94
C LEU A 191 31.13 5.14 -46.89
N VAL A 192 31.38 6.41 -47.24
CA VAL A 192 31.13 7.54 -46.35
C VAL A 192 29.64 7.64 -46.02
N GLN A 193 28.77 7.52 -47.02
CA GLN A 193 27.31 7.55 -46.81
C GLN A 193 26.83 6.39 -45.92
N LEU A 194 27.34 5.17 -46.15
CA LEU A 194 27.00 4.01 -45.33
C LEU A 194 27.48 4.19 -43.88
N ASN A 195 28.68 4.73 -43.67
CA ASN A 195 29.19 5.01 -42.33
C ASN A 195 28.30 6.03 -41.58
N LEU A 196 27.86 7.09 -42.26
CA LEU A 196 26.91 8.05 -41.69
C LEU A 196 25.57 7.41 -41.32
N GLN A 197 25.04 6.51 -42.16
CA GLN A 197 23.82 5.75 -41.86
C GLN A 197 24.01 4.85 -40.64
N VAL A 198 25.12 4.12 -40.55
CA VAL A 198 25.44 3.27 -39.41
C VAL A 198 25.54 4.10 -38.13
N GLN A 199 26.24 5.24 -38.15
CA GLN A 199 26.32 6.14 -36.99
C GLN A 199 24.95 6.68 -36.56
N ALA A 200 24.09 7.01 -37.52
CA ALA A 200 22.72 7.46 -37.21
C ALA A 200 21.89 6.35 -36.56
N VAL A 201 22.01 5.10 -37.03
CA VAL A 201 21.33 3.94 -36.44
C VAL A 201 21.88 3.65 -35.03
N LEU A 202 23.20 3.68 -34.84
CA LEU A 202 23.82 3.47 -33.53
C LEU A 202 23.35 4.51 -32.52
N LYS A 203 23.34 5.81 -32.87
CA LYS A 203 22.82 6.86 -31.99
C LYS A 203 21.35 6.64 -31.60
N ARG A 204 20.49 6.28 -32.55
CA ARG A 204 19.08 5.96 -32.25
C ARG A 204 18.96 4.75 -31.33
N LYS A 205 19.79 3.72 -31.52
CA LYS A 205 19.81 2.54 -30.65
C LYS A 205 20.28 2.88 -29.25
N GLU A 206 21.31 3.73 -29.11
CA GLU A 206 21.75 4.24 -27.81
C GLU A 206 20.66 5.03 -27.09
N GLU A 207 19.91 5.87 -27.80
CA GLU A 207 18.76 6.62 -27.27
C GLU A 207 17.62 5.68 -26.82
N GLU A 208 17.25 4.71 -27.65
CA GLU A 208 16.25 3.68 -27.32
C GLU A 208 16.66 2.86 -26.08
N ASP A 209 17.94 2.47 -26.00
CA ASP A 209 18.49 1.73 -24.85
C ASP A 209 18.47 2.58 -23.57
N GLN A 210 18.76 3.88 -23.66
CA GLN A 210 18.65 4.81 -22.53
C GLN A 210 17.20 4.96 -22.07
N GLN A 211 16.25 5.11 -23.00
CA GLN A 211 14.82 5.18 -22.69
C GLN A 211 14.33 3.89 -22.03
N MET A 212 14.72 2.73 -22.56
CA MET A 212 14.38 1.42 -21.98
C MET A 212 14.94 1.27 -20.57
N LYS A 213 16.20 1.66 -20.34
CA LYS A 213 16.81 1.65 -18.99
C LYS A 213 16.03 2.53 -18.01
N GLN A 214 15.64 3.74 -18.41
CA GLN A 214 14.84 4.64 -17.57
C GLN A 214 13.45 4.06 -17.25
N LEU A 215 12.79 3.44 -18.24
CA LEU A 215 11.51 2.78 -18.05
C LEU A 215 11.63 1.61 -17.06
N VAL A 216 12.64 0.75 -17.23
CA VAL A 216 12.91 -0.38 -16.32
C VAL A 216 13.16 0.11 -14.90
N GLN A 217 13.96 1.16 -14.70
CA GLN A 217 14.20 1.75 -13.38
C GLN A 217 12.91 2.30 -12.76
N THR A 218 12.09 3.00 -13.54
CA THR A 218 10.80 3.54 -13.07
C THR A 218 9.85 2.42 -12.65
N LEU A 219 9.77 1.36 -13.44
CA LEU A 219 8.95 0.18 -13.13
C LEU A 219 9.49 -0.57 -11.90
N GLN A 220 10.80 -0.68 -11.72
CA GLN A 220 11.41 -1.27 -10.52
C GLN A 220 11.04 -0.47 -9.26
N VAL A 221 11.15 0.86 -9.30
CA VAL A 221 10.77 1.72 -8.17
C VAL A 221 9.27 1.60 -7.86
N ALA A 222 8.41 1.57 -8.89
CA ALA A 222 6.98 1.38 -8.72
C ALA A 222 6.66 0.01 -8.09
N LEU A 223 7.32 -1.05 -8.55
CA LEU A 223 7.18 -2.40 -8.01
C LEU A 223 7.59 -2.48 -6.53
N GLU A 224 8.71 -1.88 -6.15
CA GLU A 224 9.14 -1.86 -4.75
C GLU A 224 8.16 -1.07 -3.86
N LYS A 225 7.61 0.06 -4.34
CA LYS A 225 6.55 0.79 -3.64
C LYS A 225 5.27 -0.03 -3.46
N GLU A 226 4.87 -0.81 -4.45
CA GLU A 226 3.71 -1.69 -4.31
C GLU A 226 3.99 -2.85 -3.35
N LYS A 227 5.20 -3.42 -3.37
CA LYS A 227 5.60 -4.44 -2.39
C LYS A 227 5.55 -3.92 -0.95
N THR A 228 6.00 -2.68 -0.70
CA THR A 228 5.92 -2.09 0.65
C THR A 228 4.47 -1.87 1.07
N LYS A 229 3.64 -1.28 0.20
CA LYS A 229 2.20 -1.12 0.48
C LYS A 229 1.51 -2.45 0.79
N VAL A 230 1.83 -3.51 0.06
CA VAL A 230 1.27 -4.84 0.31
C VAL A 230 1.70 -5.37 1.68
N LYS A 231 2.94 -5.12 2.13
CA LYS A 231 3.39 -5.49 3.49
C LYS A 231 2.60 -4.69 4.54
N ASP A 232 2.50 -3.37 4.38
CA ASP A 232 1.78 -2.49 5.31
C ASP A 232 0.30 -2.91 5.43
N LEU A 233 -0.37 -3.18 4.31
CA LEU A 233 -1.75 -3.65 4.30
C LEU A 233 -1.90 -5.03 4.96
N LYS A 234 -0.94 -5.93 4.78
CA LYS A 234 -0.96 -7.23 5.47
C LYS A 234 -0.85 -7.05 6.99
N GLU A 235 0.02 -6.16 7.45
CA GLU A 235 0.17 -5.82 8.87
C GLU A 235 -1.10 -5.19 9.44
N GLN A 236 -1.70 -4.23 8.73
CA GLN A 236 -2.99 -3.61 9.12
C GLN A 236 -4.12 -4.64 9.20
N VAL A 237 -4.21 -5.56 8.24
CA VAL A 237 -5.22 -6.63 8.27
C VAL A 237 -4.97 -7.58 9.44
N ALA A 238 -3.72 -7.89 9.77
CA ALA A 238 -3.39 -8.72 10.94
C ALA A 238 -3.77 -8.01 12.25
N ALA A 239 -3.46 -6.72 12.39
CA ALA A 239 -3.83 -5.91 13.54
C ALA A 239 -5.37 -5.83 13.72
N ALA A 240 -6.10 -5.50 12.65
CA ALA A 240 -7.56 -5.44 12.67
C ALA A 240 -8.20 -6.80 13.03
N LYS A 241 -7.63 -7.92 12.56
CA LYS A 241 -8.09 -9.26 12.96
C LYS A 241 -7.85 -9.54 14.45
N ALA A 242 -6.71 -9.10 14.99
CA ALA A 242 -6.40 -9.26 16.41
C ALA A 242 -7.34 -8.42 17.28
N GLU A 243 -7.58 -7.15 16.93
CA GLU A 243 -8.54 -6.28 17.60
C GLU A 243 -9.96 -6.84 17.54
N ALA A 244 -10.42 -7.31 16.36
CA ALA A 244 -11.73 -7.94 16.24
C ALA A 244 -11.86 -9.22 17.07
N ALA A 245 -10.77 -9.99 17.25
CA ALA A 245 -10.77 -11.13 18.16
C ALA A 245 -10.85 -10.68 19.63
N HIS A 246 -10.13 -9.63 20.00
CA HIS A 246 -10.19 -9.04 21.35
C HIS A 246 -11.59 -8.50 21.68
N ASN A 247 -12.18 -7.70 20.79
CA ASN A 247 -13.54 -7.16 20.93
C ASN A 247 -14.58 -8.27 21.05
N ARG A 248 -14.43 -9.37 20.29
CA ARG A 248 -15.31 -10.56 20.44
C ARG A 248 -15.20 -11.20 21.81
N ARG A 249 -14.01 -11.26 22.41
CA ARG A 249 -13.82 -11.78 23.79
C ARG A 249 -14.47 -10.85 24.81
N HIS A 250 -14.26 -9.54 24.69
CA HIS A 250 -14.91 -8.54 25.55
C HIS A 250 -16.43 -8.59 25.47
N TYR A 251 -16.99 -8.67 24.26
CA TYR A 251 -18.43 -8.82 24.09
C TYR A 251 -18.97 -10.08 24.78
N ARG A 252 -18.27 -11.21 24.66
CA ARG A 252 -18.65 -12.45 25.36
C ARG A 252 -18.58 -12.30 26.88
N ALA A 253 -17.53 -11.65 27.40
CA ALA A 253 -17.39 -11.39 28.83
C ALA A 253 -18.54 -10.50 29.34
N ALA A 254 -18.81 -9.37 28.67
CA ALA A 254 -19.91 -8.48 29.01
C ALA A 254 -21.28 -9.18 28.94
N MET A 255 -21.48 -10.08 27.98
CA MET A 255 -22.70 -10.90 27.89
C MET A 255 -22.86 -11.86 29.09
N LEU A 256 -21.76 -12.44 29.59
CA LEU A 256 -21.78 -13.29 30.78
C LEU A 256 -22.07 -12.48 32.04
N GLU A 257 -21.41 -11.33 32.23
CA GLU A 257 -21.68 -10.40 33.33
C GLU A 257 -23.15 -9.94 33.32
N LEU A 258 -23.71 -9.61 32.15
CA LEU A 258 -25.13 -9.27 32.02
C LEU A 258 -26.04 -10.42 32.45
N CYS A 259 -25.68 -11.67 32.13
CA CYS A 259 -26.43 -12.85 32.59
C CYS A 259 -26.37 -13.03 34.11
N GLU A 260 -25.22 -12.76 34.74
CA GLU A 260 -25.07 -12.79 36.20
C GLU A 260 -25.92 -11.70 36.86
N ILE A 261 -25.83 -10.46 36.40
CA ILE A 261 -26.65 -9.33 36.89
C ILE A 261 -28.14 -9.63 36.74
N LYS A 262 -28.57 -10.26 35.64
CA LYS A 262 -29.98 -10.67 35.47
C LYS A 262 -30.43 -11.70 36.49
N LYS A 263 -29.59 -12.68 36.84
CA LYS A 263 -29.91 -13.66 37.89
C LYS A 263 -29.98 -13.01 39.26
N ASP A 264 -29.04 -12.11 39.56
CA ASP A 264 -29.04 -11.35 40.82
C ASP A 264 -30.29 -10.47 40.92
N LEU A 265 -30.68 -9.80 39.84
CA LEU A 265 -31.91 -9.01 39.77
C LEU A 265 -33.13 -9.90 40.07
N GLN A 266 -33.25 -11.07 39.43
CA GLN A 266 -34.34 -12.01 39.70
C GLN A 266 -34.37 -12.46 41.17
N ALA A 267 -33.22 -12.81 41.75
CA ALA A 267 -33.14 -13.19 43.16
C ALA A 267 -33.54 -12.03 44.11
N LYS A 268 -33.17 -10.78 43.77
CA LYS A 268 -33.60 -9.59 44.51
C LYS A 268 -35.09 -9.33 44.36
N GLU A 269 -35.67 -9.49 43.18
CA GLU A 269 -37.11 -9.39 42.96
C GLU A 269 -37.89 -10.43 43.79
N GLU A 270 -37.41 -11.67 43.86
CA GLU A 270 -37.99 -12.72 44.71
C GLU A 270 -37.90 -12.37 46.20
N LEU A 271 -36.76 -11.84 46.66
CA LEU A 271 -36.60 -11.37 48.03
C LEU A 271 -37.56 -10.22 48.36
N VAL A 272 -37.73 -9.26 47.45
CA VAL A 272 -38.69 -8.15 47.63
C VAL A 272 -40.12 -8.68 47.75
N LYS A 273 -40.51 -9.67 46.93
CA LYS A 273 -41.83 -10.33 47.05
C LYS A 273 -41.99 -11.02 48.40
N ALA A 274 -40.95 -11.72 48.87
CA ALA A 274 -40.95 -12.37 50.18
C ALA A 274 -41.11 -11.34 51.32
N LEU A 275 -40.31 -10.28 51.31
CA LEU A 275 -40.40 -9.18 52.28
C LEU A 275 -41.76 -8.48 52.24
N HIS A 276 -42.34 -8.27 51.06
CA HIS A 276 -43.69 -7.71 50.93
C HIS A 276 -44.75 -8.62 51.56
N SER A 277 -44.65 -9.94 51.36
CA SER A 277 -45.54 -10.90 52.00
C SER A 277 -45.40 -10.92 53.53
N GLU A 278 -44.19 -10.75 54.04
CA GLU A 278 -43.91 -10.68 55.46
C GLU A 278 -44.40 -9.37 56.08
N ALA A 279 -44.18 -8.24 55.40
CA ALA A 279 -44.74 -6.95 55.78
C ALA A 279 -46.29 -7.01 55.86
N HIS A 280 -46.94 -7.65 54.89
CA HIS A 280 -48.40 -7.81 54.90
C HIS A 280 -48.89 -8.73 56.04
N LYS A 281 -48.11 -9.77 56.41
CA LYS A 281 -48.40 -10.60 57.59
C LYS A 281 -48.24 -9.81 58.89
N LEU A 282 -47.16 -9.04 59.01
CA LEU A 282 -46.90 -8.19 60.18
C LEU A 282 -47.99 -7.12 60.32
N GLN A 283 -48.40 -6.49 59.21
CA GLN A 283 -49.51 -5.54 59.22
C GLN A 283 -50.82 -6.20 59.68
N ALA A 284 -51.15 -7.39 59.18
CA ALA A 284 -52.34 -8.11 59.62
C ALA A 284 -52.26 -8.54 61.11
N GLN A 285 -51.07 -8.81 61.63
CA GLN A 285 -50.86 -9.06 63.06
C GLN A 285 -51.02 -7.78 63.89
N ASP A 286 -50.46 -6.66 63.43
CA ASP A 286 -50.60 -5.36 64.07
C ASP A 286 -52.06 -4.90 64.13
N GLU A 287 -52.81 -5.07 63.03
CA GLU A 287 -54.26 -4.81 62.99
C GLU A 287 -55.02 -5.68 64.01
N LYS A 288 -54.67 -6.96 64.15
CA LYS A 288 -55.26 -7.84 65.18
C LYS A 288 -54.91 -7.39 66.59
N HIS A 289 -53.64 -7.12 66.88
CA HIS A 289 -53.23 -6.64 68.19
C HIS A 289 -53.88 -5.29 68.53
N SER A 290 -54.01 -4.39 67.56
CA SER A 290 -54.72 -3.12 67.72
C SER A 290 -56.19 -3.34 68.09
N GLN A 291 -56.88 -4.27 67.42
CA GLN A 291 -58.26 -4.67 67.79
C GLN A 291 -58.33 -5.28 69.19
N GLU A 292 -57.39 -6.14 69.57
CA GLU A 292 -57.31 -6.70 70.92
C GLU A 292 -57.09 -5.61 71.97
N VAL A 293 -56.19 -4.66 71.72
CA VAL A 293 -55.97 -3.50 72.58
C VAL A 293 -57.24 -2.66 72.72
N SER A 294 -57.97 -2.40 71.62
CA SER A 294 -59.26 -1.69 71.69
C SER A 294 -60.28 -2.44 72.55
N ARG A 295 -60.39 -3.77 72.40
CA ARG A 295 -61.26 -4.59 73.26
C ARG A 295 -60.85 -4.53 74.73
N PHE A 296 -59.56 -4.65 75.03
CA PHE A 296 -59.06 -4.50 76.39
C PHE A 296 -59.32 -3.10 76.96
N GLN A 297 -59.25 -2.05 76.15
CA GLN A 297 -59.62 -0.69 76.57
C GLN A 297 -61.12 -0.57 76.89
N GLU A 298 -61.98 -1.18 76.09
CA GLU A 298 -63.43 -1.27 76.35
C GLU A 298 -63.69 -2.01 77.66
N GLU A 299 -63.17 -3.24 77.82
CA GLU A 299 -63.26 -4.03 79.05
C GLU A 299 -62.75 -3.26 80.27
N LEU A 300 -61.63 -2.55 80.13
CA LEU A 300 -61.07 -1.72 81.19
C LEU A 300 -61.99 -0.55 81.53
N SER A 301 -62.62 0.09 80.54
CA SER A 301 -63.58 1.17 80.76
C SER A 301 -64.86 0.68 81.44
N GLU A 302 -65.34 -0.51 81.08
CA GLU A 302 -66.46 -1.18 81.72
C GLU A 302 -66.14 -1.51 83.18
N ALA A 303 -64.97 -2.08 83.46
CA ALA A 303 -64.51 -2.35 84.82
C ALA A 303 -64.39 -1.07 85.66
N HIS A 304 -63.86 0.03 85.08
CA HIS A 304 -63.84 1.33 85.75
C HIS A 304 -65.24 1.86 86.05
N SER A 305 -66.20 1.69 85.13
CA SER A 305 -67.60 2.10 85.36
C SER A 305 -68.25 1.29 86.49
N GLN A 306 -67.99 -0.02 86.54
CA GLN A 306 -68.46 -0.90 87.61
C GLN A 306 -67.86 -0.51 88.96
N LEU A 307 -66.55 -0.24 89.00
CA LEU A 307 -65.88 0.29 90.20
C LEU A 307 -66.47 1.62 90.66
N GLN A 308 -66.77 2.53 89.73
CA GLN A 308 -67.39 3.82 90.06
C GLN A 308 -68.81 3.65 90.65
N ILE A 309 -69.59 2.70 90.14
CA ILE A 309 -70.92 2.38 90.71
C ILE A 309 -70.77 1.81 92.12
N LEU A 310 -69.86 0.86 92.34
CA LEU A 310 -69.59 0.30 93.67
C LEU A 310 -69.10 1.38 94.65
N GLN A 311 -68.25 2.31 94.19
CA GLN A 311 -67.81 3.46 94.98
C GLN A 311 -69.01 4.32 95.40
N LYS A 312 -69.91 4.66 94.47
CA LYS A 312 -71.14 5.42 94.80
C LYS A 312 -72.03 4.68 95.78
N GLN A 313 -72.21 3.37 95.61
CA GLN A 313 -72.99 2.56 96.55
C GLN A 313 -72.37 2.54 97.95
N LEU A 314 -71.04 2.53 98.04
CA LEU A 314 -70.32 2.60 99.31
C LEU A 314 -70.49 3.99 99.96
N ASP A 315 -70.36 5.08 99.20
CA ASP A 315 -70.58 6.44 99.68
C ASP A 315 -72.04 6.67 100.14
N GLU A 316 -73.01 6.07 99.44
CA GLU A 316 -74.42 6.05 99.88
C GLU A 316 -74.61 5.29 101.21
N GLN A 317 -73.85 4.23 101.47
CA GLN A 317 -73.88 3.57 102.78
C GLN A 317 -73.25 4.44 103.87
N PHE A 318 -72.13 5.09 103.58
CA PHE A 318 -71.48 6.01 104.52
C PHE A 318 -72.34 7.23 104.87
N SER A 319 -73.14 7.76 103.94
CA SER A 319 -74.03 8.91 104.19
C SER A 319 -75.30 8.57 105.00
N LYS A 320 -75.74 7.31 105.02
CA LYS A 320 -76.86 6.85 105.88
C LYS A 320 -76.44 6.63 107.33
N GLN A 321 -75.19 6.21 107.57
CA GLN A 321 -74.64 5.93 108.90
C GLN A 321 -74.74 7.09 109.92
N PRO A 322 -74.54 8.38 109.58
CA PRO A 322 -74.74 9.49 110.52
C PRO A 322 -76.22 9.75 110.85
N LEU A 323 -77.16 9.48 109.94
CA LEU A 323 -78.60 9.61 110.20
C LEU A 323 -79.07 8.54 111.20
N THR A 324 -78.64 7.29 111.02
CA THR A 324 -78.94 6.20 111.97
C THR A 324 -78.31 6.43 113.33
N ASN A 325 -77.10 7.01 113.39
CA ASN A 325 -76.46 7.36 114.65
C ASN A 325 -77.19 8.49 115.40
N GLN A 326 -77.75 9.47 114.69
CA GLN A 326 -78.54 10.55 115.30
C GLN A 326 -79.85 10.02 115.90
N GLU A 327 -80.56 9.12 115.20
CA GLU A 327 -81.77 8.46 115.71
C GLU A 327 -81.51 7.62 116.97
N VAL A 328 -80.33 6.97 117.07
CA VAL A 328 -79.94 6.19 118.25
C VAL A 328 -79.65 7.08 119.46
N GLU A 329 -79.04 8.25 119.28
CA GLU A 329 -78.78 9.20 120.37
C GLU A 329 -80.08 9.84 120.90
N ASP A 330 -81.03 10.17 120.02
CA ASP A 330 -82.34 10.71 120.42
C ASP A 330 -83.14 9.70 121.25
N LEU A 331 -83.15 8.42 120.85
CA LEU A 331 -83.80 7.34 121.61
C LEU A 331 -83.14 7.07 122.97
N LYS A 332 -81.81 7.19 123.08
CA LYS A 332 -81.11 7.08 124.38
C LYS A 332 -81.56 8.18 125.34
N TRP A 333 -81.68 9.41 124.85
CA TRP A 333 -82.12 10.54 125.66
C TRP A 333 -83.54 10.33 126.20
N GLU A 334 -84.44 9.80 125.38
CA GLU A 334 -85.82 9.48 125.77
C GLU A 334 -85.89 8.38 126.87
N VAL A 335 -85.04 7.36 126.78
CA VAL A 335 -84.94 6.29 127.78
C VAL A 335 -84.42 6.80 129.12
N GLU A 336 -83.38 7.64 129.12
CA GLU A 336 -82.84 8.22 130.36
C GLU A 336 -83.84 9.12 131.08
N GLN A 337 -84.65 9.88 130.34
CA GLN A 337 -85.71 10.72 130.90
C GLN A 337 -86.77 9.87 131.62
N ARG A 338 -87.23 8.78 130.99
CA ARG A 338 -88.20 7.83 131.57
C ARG A 338 -87.63 7.08 132.78
N GLN A 339 -86.34 6.78 132.78
CA GLN A 339 -85.68 6.10 133.89
C GLN A 339 -85.68 6.96 135.17
N ARG A 340 -85.47 8.28 135.06
CA ARG A 340 -85.55 9.22 136.20
C ARG A 340 -86.97 9.34 136.77
N GLU A 341 -88.01 9.25 135.93
CA GLU A 341 -89.41 9.25 136.37
C GLU A 341 -89.77 7.99 137.18
N ILE A 342 -89.27 6.83 136.75
CA ILE A 342 -89.48 5.55 137.45
C ILE A 342 -88.81 5.56 138.83
N GLU A 343 -87.60 6.11 138.93
CA GLU A 343 -86.86 6.20 140.20
C GLU A 343 -87.55 7.11 141.22
N ALA A 344 -88.12 8.24 140.77
CA ALA A 344 -88.91 9.13 141.62
C ALA A 344 -90.20 8.45 142.12
N GLN A 345 -90.91 7.72 141.26
CA GLN A 345 -92.12 6.99 141.64
C GLN A 345 -91.85 5.85 142.63
N ARG A 346 -90.70 5.17 142.53
CA ARG A 346 -90.28 4.13 143.48
C ARG A 346 -90.03 4.68 144.89
N GLN A 347 -89.34 5.82 145.00
CA GLN A 347 -89.09 6.45 146.31
C GLN A 347 -90.39 6.90 146.98
N GLN A 348 -91.41 7.29 146.19
CA GLN A 348 -92.71 7.69 146.71
C GLN A 348 -93.53 6.52 147.24
N LEU A 349 -93.45 5.34 146.61
CA LEU A 349 -94.07 4.09 147.07
C LEU A 349 -93.42 3.59 148.37
N GLU A 350 -92.10 3.63 148.47
CA GLU A 350 -91.35 3.16 149.65
C GLU A 350 -91.70 3.98 150.91
N MET A 351 -91.91 5.30 150.78
CA MET A 351 -92.36 6.16 151.87
C MET A 351 -93.79 5.85 152.34
N VAL A 352 -94.68 5.44 151.44
CA VAL A 352 -96.07 5.07 151.76
C VAL A 352 -96.13 3.70 152.44
N GLU A 353 -95.36 2.73 151.97
CA GLU A 353 -95.25 1.40 152.59
C GLU A 353 -94.72 1.48 154.04
N GLN A 354 -93.72 2.34 154.31
CA GLN A 354 -93.19 2.54 155.66
C GLN A 354 -94.19 3.19 156.63
N CYS A 355 -95.06 4.09 156.18
CA CYS A 355 -96.14 4.64 157.01
C CYS A 355 -97.22 3.59 157.31
N SER A 356 -97.61 2.81 156.29
CA SER A 356 -98.60 1.73 156.39
C SER A 356 -98.18 0.65 157.39
N GLN A 357 -96.88 0.31 157.41
CA GLN A 357 -96.33 -0.69 158.31
C GLN A 357 -96.36 -0.26 159.79
N ARG A 358 -96.08 1.03 160.09
CA ARG A 358 -96.13 1.56 161.47
C ARG A 358 -97.56 1.61 162.02
N GLU A 359 -98.55 1.90 161.18
CA GLU A 359 -99.96 1.87 161.55
C GLU A 359 -100.44 0.44 161.86
N LEU A 360 -99.98 -0.55 161.08
CA LEU A 360 -100.25 -1.98 161.33
C LEU A 360 -99.68 -2.46 162.65
N ASP A 361 -98.41 -2.14 162.96
CA ASP A 361 -97.77 -2.55 164.22
C ASP A 361 -98.48 -1.95 165.45
N SER A 362 -98.96 -0.70 165.32
CA SER A 362 -99.70 0.00 166.38
C SER A 362 -101.06 -0.67 166.65
N LEU A 363 -101.78 -1.08 165.59
CA LEU A 363 -103.05 -1.81 165.70
C LEU A 363 -102.85 -3.22 166.24
N GLN A 364 -101.76 -3.89 165.87
CA GLN A 364 -101.43 -5.23 166.34
C GLN A 364 -101.15 -5.26 167.85
N THR A 365 -100.49 -4.21 168.37
CA THR A 365 -100.20 -4.06 169.80
C THR A 365 -101.47 -3.83 170.63
N ALA A 366 -102.40 -3.00 170.14
CA ALA A 366 -103.69 -2.77 170.78
C ALA A 366 -104.55 -4.05 170.82
N LEU A 367 -104.52 -4.85 169.75
CA LEU A 367 -105.28 -6.09 169.65
C LEU A 367 -104.73 -7.21 170.56
N GLN A 368 -103.42 -7.20 170.82
CA GLN A 368 -102.79 -8.12 171.76
C GLN A 368 -103.12 -7.77 173.23
N GLY A 369 -103.23 -6.48 173.56
CA GLY A 369 -103.65 -6.03 174.90
C GLY A 369 -105.07 -6.46 175.25
N ILE A 370 -106.01 -6.27 174.33
CA ILE A 370 -107.42 -6.66 174.52
C ILE A 370 -107.58 -8.18 174.69
N LYS A 371 -106.73 -8.99 174.04
CA LYS A 371 -106.73 -10.45 174.22
C LYS A 371 -106.34 -10.88 175.63
N VAL A 372 -105.32 -10.24 176.22
CA VAL A 372 -104.87 -10.58 177.59
C VAL A 372 -105.93 -10.22 178.62
N GLU A 373 -106.62 -9.09 178.44
CA GLU A 373 -107.73 -8.72 179.31
C GLU A 373 -108.92 -9.69 179.19
N LEU A 374 -109.19 -10.19 177.98
CA LEU A 374 -110.25 -11.18 177.74
C LEU A 374 -109.96 -12.53 178.39
N GLU A 375 -108.72 -13.01 178.33
CA GLU A 375 -108.28 -14.28 178.95
C GLU A 375 -108.38 -14.20 180.49
N SER A 376 -107.97 -13.09 181.09
CA SER A 376 -108.06 -12.86 182.53
C SER A 376 -109.51 -12.91 183.04
N VAL A 377 -110.43 -12.23 182.35
CA VAL A 377 -111.86 -12.23 182.72
C VAL A 377 -112.49 -13.61 182.51
N GLN A 378 -112.02 -14.36 181.52
CA GLN A 378 -112.45 -15.75 181.30
C GLN A 378 -112.02 -16.67 182.46
N GLU A 379 -110.85 -16.42 183.03
CA GLU A 379 -110.29 -17.19 184.14
C GLU A 379 -111.04 -16.91 185.44
N GLU A 380 -111.38 -15.64 185.72
CA GLU A 380 -112.23 -15.23 186.84
C GLU A 380 -113.67 -15.79 186.76
N LEU A 381 -114.20 -15.93 185.54
CA LEU A 381 -115.52 -16.56 185.32
C LEU A 381 -115.47 -18.08 185.51
N SER A 382 -114.32 -18.70 185.25
CA SER A 382 -114.13 -20.15 185.41
C SER A 382 -114.00 -20.56 186.88
N SER A 383 -113.36 -19.73 187.71
CA SER A 383 -113.22 -19.98 189.16
C SER A 383 -114.56 -19.85 189.88
N THR A 384 -115.31 -18.80 189.59
CA THR A 384 -116.65 -18.57 190.16
C THR A 384 -117.67 -19.65 189.78
N ARG A 385 -117.55 -20.28 188.60
CA ARG A 385 -118.37 -21.44 188.22
C ARG A 385 -118.02 -22.71 189.01
N LYS A 386 -116.74 -22.93 189.34
CA LYS A 386 -116.32 -24.11 190.11
C LYS A 386 -116.83 -24.06 191.55
N ASP A 387 -116.82 -22.89 192.18
CA ASP A 387 -117.27 -22.78 193.58
C ASP A 387 -118.79 -22.89 193.72
N LYS A 388 -119.55 -22.40 192.73
CA LYS A 388 -121.01 -22.59 192.67
C LYS A 388 -121.38 -24.07 192.59
N PHE A 389 -120.64 -24.87 191.82
CA PHE A 389 -120.86 -26.32 191.73
C PHE A 389 -120.54 -27.04 193.05
N MET A 390 -119.47 -26.65 193.73
CA MET A 390 -119.11 -27.19 195.06
C MET A 390 -120.19 -26.93 196.11
N LEU A 391 -120.75 -25.72 196.13
CA LEU A 391 -121.84 -25.39 197.05
C LEU A 391 -123.15 -26.13 196.71
N GLN A 392 -123.39 -26.41 195.43
CA GLN A 392 -124.57 -27.17 194.99
C GLN A 392 -124.48 -28.66 195.36
N ALA A 393 -123.28 -29.26 195.33
CA ALA A 393 -123.06 -30.65 195.75
C ALA A 393 -123.28 -30.84 197.26
N LYS A 394 -122.77 -29.92 198.11
CA LYS A 394 -122.94 -30.02 199.57
C LYS A 394 -124.41 -29.91 200.01
N VAL A 395 -125.22 -29.13 199.30
CA VAL A 395 -126.67 -29.02 199.59
C VAL A 395 -127.40 -30.32 199.25
N GLY A 396 -126.95 -31.05 198.22
CA GLY A 396 -127.51 -32.35 197.84
C GLY A 396 -127.27 -33.44 198.89
N GLU A 397 -126.07 -33.50 199.46
CA GLU A 397 -125.70 -34.53 200.44
C GLU A 397 -126.47 -34.39 201.75
N LEU A 398 -126.64 -33.17 202.27
CA LEU A 398 -127.34 -32.97 203.54
C LEU A 398 -128.85 -33.22 203.42
N ARG A 399 -129.44 -32.92 202.26
CA ARG A 399 -130.86 -33.23 201.98
C ARG A 399 -131.14 -34.73 202.02
N ASN A 400 -130.18 -35.54 201.59
CA ASN A 400 -130.30 -37.00 201.62
C ASN A 400 -130.11 -37.57 203.04
N SER A 401 -129.19 -37.01 203.84
CA SER A 401 -129.02 -37.42 205.25
C SER A 401 -130.30 -37.20 206.08
N MET A 402 -130.97 -36.07 205.85
CA MET A 402 -132.20 -35.71 206.56
C MET A 402 -133.40 -36.61 206.22
N LYS A 403 -133.40 -37.19 205.01
CA LYS A 403 -134.43 -38.13 204.57
C LYS A 403 -134.27 -39.50 205.23
N THR A 404 -133.04 -39.93 205.50
CA THR A 404 -132.73 -41.23 206.11
C THR A 404 -133.14 -41.27 207.59
N VAL A 405 -132.95 -40.17 208.32
CA VAL A 405 -133.33 -40.11 209.75
C VAL A 405 -134.85 -40.08 209.94
N LEU A 406 -135.58 -39.45 209.01
CA LEU A 406 -137.05 -39.45 209.02
C LEU A 406 -137.64 -40.86 208.85
N LEU A 407 -137.01 -41.72 208.04
CA LEU A 407 -137.45 -43.10 207.86
C LEU A 407 -137.20 -43.96 209.10
N GLN A 408 -136.09 -43.76 209.80
CA GLN A 408 -135.85 -44.46 211.08
C GLN A 408 -136.88 -44.10 212.15
N ASN A 409 -137.37 -42.85 212.16
CA ASN A 409 -138.39 -42.40 213.11
C ASN A 409 -139.78 -42.98 212.83
N GLN A 410 -140.08 -43.32 211.57
CA GLN A 410 -141.35 -43.96 211.21
C GLN A 410 -141.38 -45.45 211.57
N GLN A 411 -140.24 -46.14 211.50
CA GLN A 411 -140.17 -47.57 211.82
C GLN A 411 -140.40 -47.86 213.32
N LEU A 412 -139.91 -46.99 214.21
CA LEU A 412 -140.09 -47.14 215.66
C LEU A 412 -141.54 -46.92 216.14
N LYS A 413 -142.36 -46.19 215.36
CA LYS A 413 -143.80 -46.02 215.66
C LYS A 413 -144.62 -47.28 215.38
N LEU A 414 -144.16 -48.17 214.50
CA LEU A 414 -144.88 -49.39 214.14
C LEU A 414 -144.65 -50.51 215.16
N ASP A 415 -143.47 -50.60 215.76
CA ASP A 415 -143.13 -51.73 216.62
C ASP A 415 -143.87 -51.73 217.98
N LEU A 416 -144.26 -50.58 218.52
CA LEU A 416 -144.97 -50.59 219.81
C LEU A 416 -146.49 -50.73 219.70
N LYS A 417 -147.06 -50.64 218.48
CA LYS A 417 -148.47 -50.92 218.25
C LYS A 417 -148.81 -52.42 218.25
N GLN A 418 -147.86 -53.31 217.98
CA GLN A 418 -148.16 -54.74 217.79
C GLN A 418 -148.29 -55.57 219.08
N ASN A 419 -147.72 -55.18 220.21
CA ASN A 419 -147.83 -56.00 221.43
C ASN A 419 -149.21 -55.90 222.15
N ARG A 420 -150.16 -55.12 221.63
CA ARG A 420 -151.47 -54.92 222.25
C ARG A 420 -152.55 -55.97 221.98
N LEU A 421 -152.44 -56.85 220.97
CA LEU A 421 -153.66 -57.53 220.46
C LEU A 421 -153.67 -59.06 220.31
N ARG A 422 -152.64 -59.83 220.64
CA ARG A 422 -152.75 -61.31 220.55
C ARG A 422 -153.33 -62.03 221.78
N LYS A 423 -154.25 -61.38 222.49
CA LYS A 423 -155.24 -62.10 223.29
C LYS A 423 -156.62 -61.92 222.64
N VAL A 424 -157.23 -63.03 222.21
CA VAL A 424 -158.69 -63.26 222.03
C VAL A 424 -159.35 -62.90 220.69
N SER A 425 -160.05 -63.91 220.12
CA SER A 425 -161.28 -63.97 219.28
C SER A 425 -161.08 -65.04 218.18
N TYR A 426 -161.90 -66.07 217.95
CA TYR A 426 -163.37 -66.10 217.82
C TYR A 426 -163.87 -67.57 217.96
N LEU A 427 -164.91 -67.78 218.77
CA LEU A 427 -166.00 -68.77 218.56
C LEU A 427 -166.99 -68.11 217.56
N ARG A 428 -167.77 -68.73 216.64
CA ARG A 428 -168.87 -69.70 216.86
C ARG A 428 -169.65 -69.99 215.54
N LYS A 429 -170.02 -71.25 215.25
CA LYS A 429 -171.39 -71.72 214.88
C LYS A 429 -171.48 -73.29 214.87
N LYS A 430 -172.51 -73.80 215.59
CA LYS A 430 -173.30 -75.09 215.54
C LYS A 430 -172.76 -76.50 215.97
N ARG A 431 -173.76 -77.36 216.34
CA ARG A 431 -173.87 -78.71 217.01
C ARG A 431 -173.32 -79.96 216.27
N THR A 432 -173.19 -81.10 217.02
CA THR A 432 -173.16 -82.58 216.69
C THR A 432 -172.14 -83.08 215.64
N PHE A 433 -171.55 -84.28 215.65
CA PHE A 433 -171.99 -85.62 216.09
C PHE A 433 -170.79 -86.47 216.57
N PHE A 434 -171.12 -87.49 217.37
CA PHE A 434 -170.34 -88.60 217.97
C PHE A 434 -169.14 -88.28 218.88
#